data_AF-A0A964TZB8-F1
#
_entry.id   AF-A0A964TZB8-F1
#
_cell.length_a   1.000
_cell.length_b   1.000
_cell.length_c   1.000
_cell.angle_alpha   90.00
_cell.angle_beta   90.00
_cell.angle_gamma   90.00
#
_symmetry.space_group_name_H-M   'P 1'
#
loop_
_entity.id
_entity.type
_entity.pdbx_description
1 polymer ?
#
loop_
_entity_poly.entity_id
_entity_poly.type
_entity_poly.pdbx_seq_one_letter_code
_entity_poly.pdbx_strand_id
1 'polypeptide(L)'
;MVEISSTALPEVKLITPRRFGDARGWFSESWNRRTLRDAGLDLPDFVQDNHSMSAQTGTLRGLHFQGPPHAQGKLVRCARGAFLDVAVDARRGSPNYGKWVAQELTEENGRQLWVPPGFLHGFVTLLPDT
;
A
#
# COMPACT_ATOMS: atom_id res chain seq x y z
N MET A 1 -16.56 6.42 6.76
CA MET A 1 -16.36 4.96 6.66
C MET A 1 -14.98 4.76 6.04
N VAL A 2 -14.37 3.58 6.15
CA VAL A 2 -13.20 3.29 5.31
C VAL A 2 -13.66 3.16 3.86
N GLU A 3 -12.93 3.74 2.91
CA GLU A 3 -13.21 3.57 1.49
C GLU A 3 -12.23 2.55 0.90
N ILE A 4 -12.74 1.63 0.09
CA ILE A 4 -11.94 0.57 -0.54
C ILE A 4 -12.31 0.53 -2.01
N SER A 5 -11.31 0.62 -2.88
CA SER A 5 -11.49 0.51 -4.33
C SER A 5 -10.47 -0.45 -4.94
N SER A 6 -10.89 -1.11 -6.02
CA SER A 6 -10.00 -1.92 -6.84
C SER A 6 -9.19 -1.02 -7.76
N THR A 7 -7.91 -1.35 -7.96
CA THR A 7 -7.11 -0.78 -9.05
C THR A 7 -7.41 -1.51 -10.37
N ALA A 8 -6.66 -1.19 -11.44
CA ALA A 8 -6.72 -1.95 -12.70
C ALA A 8 -6.27 -3.43 -12.53
N LEU A 9 -5.59 -3.75 -11.43
CA LEU A 9 -5.36 -5.12 -10.95
C LEU A 9 -6.26 -5.35 -9.74
N PRO A 10 -7.43 -6.01 -9.89
CA PRO A 10 -8.47 -6.03 -8.87
C PRO A 10 -8.03 -6.58 -7.51
N GLU A 11 -6.99 -7.41 -7.45
CA GLU A 11 -6.44 -7.96 -6.21
C GLU A 11 -5.60 -6.94 -5.42
N VAL A 12 -5.06 -5.92 -6.10
CA VAL A 12 -4.41 -4.77 -5.48
C VAL A 12 -5.50 -3.76 -5.11
N LYS A 13 -5.61 -3.44 -3.82
CA LYS A 13 -6.66 -2.56 -3.29
C LYS A 13 -6.09 -1.23 -2.84
N LEU A 14 -6.78 -0.15 -3.19
CA LEU A 14 -6.54 1.17 -2.62
C LEU A 14 -7.49 1.34 -1.43
N ILE A 15 -6.95 1.70 -0.28
CA ILE A 15 -7.69 1.83 0.97
C ILE A 15 -7.51 3.25 1.49
N THR A 16 -8.59 3.94 1.80
CA THR A 16 -8.57 5.28 2.40
C THR A 16 -9.23 5.22 3.77
N PRO A 17 -8.44 5.15 4.87
CA PRO A 17 -8.96 5.26 6.22
C PRO A 17 -9.63 6.62 6.45
N ARG A 18 -10.69 6.63 7.26
CA ARG A 18 -11.34 7.89 7.64
C ARG A 18 -10.40 8.72 8.53
N ARG A 19 -10.29 10.01 8.23
CA ARG A 19 -9.66 11.00 9.11
C ARG A 19 -10.73 11.82 9.82
N PHE A 20 -10.60 11.96 11.13
CA PHE A 20 -11.44 12.81 11.97
C PHE A 20 -10.64 14.06 12.30
N GLY A 21 -10.92 15.15 11.58
CA GLY A 21 -10.21 16.42 11.71
C GLY A 21 -10.86 17.37 12.70
N ASP A 22 -10.03 18.19 13.35
CA ASP A 22 -10.42 19.36 14.13
C ASP A 22 -9.32 20.44 14.04
N ALA A 23 -9.46 21.54 14.78
CA ALA A 23 -8.52 22.66 14.74
C ALA A 23 -7.07 22.31 15.16
N ARG A 24 -6.85 21.14 15.77
CA ARG A 24 -5.53 20.65 16.22
C ARG A 24 -4.85 19.74 15.20
N GLY A 25 -5.58 19.30 14.15
CA GLY A 25 -5.10 18.32 13.18
C GLY A 25 -6.16 17.25 12.90
N TRP A 26 -5.75 15.99 12.80
CA TRP A 26 -6.68 14.88 12.57
C TRP A 26 -6.23 13.59 13.28
N PHE A 27 -7.19 12.73 13.55
CA PHE A 27 -6.97 11.37 14.05
C PHE A 27 -7.49 10.34 13.04
N SER A 28 -6.79 9.21 12.89
CA SER A 28 -7.24 8.12 12.01
C SER A 28 -6.81 6.76 12.55
N GLU A 29 -7.74 5.83 12.57
CA GLU A 29 -7.43 4.41 12.68
C GLU A 29 -6.89 3.92 11.34
N SER A 30 -5.57 4.02 11.17
CA SER A 30 -4.92 3.61 9.92
C SER A 30 -5.00 2.12 9.65
N TRP A 31 -5.16 1.29 10.68
CA TRP A 31 -5.41 -0.13 10.55
C TRP A 31 -6.41 -0.56 11.62
N ASN A 32 -7.47 -1.24 11.20
CA ASN A 32 -8.41 -1.90 12.09
C ASN A 32 -9.00 -3.10 11.34
N ARG A 33 -8.61 -4.30 11.78
CA ARG A 33 -9.04 -5.56 11.16
C ARG A 33 -10.55 -5.68 11.06
N ARG A 34 -11.27 -5.35 12.15
CA ARG A 34 -12.72 -5.42 12.18
C ARG A 34 -13.33 -4.46 11.16
N THR A 35 -12.87 -3.21 11.14
CA THR A 35 -13.37 -2.19 10.21
C THR A 35 -13.17 -2.59 8.75
N LEU A 36 -12.01 -3.13 8.38
CA LEU A 36 -11.76 -3.56 7.00
C LEU A 36 -12.55 -4.81 6.61
N ARG A 37 -12.62 -5.80 7.50
CA ARG A 37 -13.42 -7.01 7.29
C ARG A 37 -14.91 -6.68 7.14
N ASP A 38 -15.44 -5.82 8.02
CA ASP A 38 -16.83 -5.38 7.98
C ASP A 38 -17.11 -4.53 6.70
N ALA A 39 -16.08 -3.95 6.07
CA ALA A 39 -16.13 -3.28 4.77
C ALA A 39 -15.86 -4.21 3.57
N GLY A 40 -15.77 -5.53 3.78
CA GLY A 40 -15.61 -6.53 2.73
C GLY A 40 -14.17 -6.84 2.32
N LEU A 41 -13.17 -6.40 3.09
CA LEU A 41 -11.76 -6.69 2.86
C LEU A 41 -11.15 -7.45 4.04
N ASP A 42 -11.10 -8.78 3.91
CA ASP A 42 -10.46 -9.66 4.87
C ASP A 42 -9.00 -9.90 4.46
N LEU A 43 -8.07 -9.31 5.21
CA LEU A 43 -6.63 -9.40 4.96
C LEU A 43 -5.96 -10.38 5.95
N PRO A 44 -4.84 -11.02 5.55
CA PRO A 44 -4.12 -11.95 6.43
C PRO A 44 -3.55 -11.28 7.69
N ASP A 45 -2.97 -12.11 8.57
CA ASP A 45 -2.26 -11.62 9.75
C ASP A 45 -0.99 -10.84 9.38
N PHE A 46 -0.90 -9.63 9.90
CA PHE A 46 0.33 -8.84 9.90
C PHE A 46 1.10 -9.15 11.18
N VAL A 47 2.33 -9.63 11.02
CA VAL A 47 3.23 -10.01 12.13
C VAL A 47 4.48 -9.15 12.21
N GLN A 48 4.60 -8.19 11.30
CA GLN A 48 5.76 -7.31 11.18
C GLN A 48 5.35 -5.97 10.56
N ASP A 49 5.82 -4.89 11.18
CA ASP A 49 5.74 -3.55 10.64
C ASP A 49 7.14 -3.10 10.20
N ASN A 50 7.22 -2.57 8.98
CA ASN A 50 8.44 -1.96 8.47
C ASN A 50 8.24 -0.45 8.34
N HIS A 51 9.30 0.31 8.62
CA HIS A 51 9.33 1.76 8.45
C HIS A 51 10.62 2.14 7.75
N SER A 52 10.52 2.77 6.59
CA SER A 52 11.67 3.24 5.83
C SER A 52 11.60 4.74 5.62
N MET A 53 12.75 5.40 5.60
CA MET A 53 12.89 6.78 5.15
C MET A 53 13.95 6.82 4.05
N SER A 54 13.69 7.64 3.03
CA SER A 54 14.56 7.86 1.88
C SER A 54 14.81 9.36 1.78
N ALA A 55 16.06 9.77 2.02
CA ALA A 55 16.41 11.18 2.18
C ALA A 55 16.19 12.00 0.90
N GLN A 56 16.51 11.43 -0.27
CA GLN A 56 16.45 12.13 -1.54
C GLN A 56 15.14 11.83 -2.29
N THR A 57 14.56 12.86 -2.91
CA THR A 57 13.56 12.69 -3.97
C THR A 57 14.12 11.81 -5.10
N GLY A 58 13.29 10.97 -5.70
CA GLY A 58 13.70 10.06 -6.76
C GLY A 58 14.39 8.79 -6.27
N THR A 59 14.44 8.55 -4.96
CA THR A 59 14.95 7.27 -4.42
C THR A 59 14.00 6.15 -4.82
N LEU A 60 14.50 5.19 -5.58
CA LEU A 60 13.77 3.99 -5.98
C LEU A 60 14.11 2.83 -5.05
N ARG A 61 13.09 2.16 -4.50
CA ARG A 61 13.24 0.90 -3.76
C ARG A 61 12.35 -0.16 -4.40
N GLY A 62 12.96 -1.17 -5.01
CA GLY A 62 12.24 -2.26 -5.66
C GLY A 62 12.80 -2.63 -7.04
N LEU A 63 12.11 -3.50 -7.78
CA LEU A 63 10.92 -4.22 -7.33
C LEU A 63 11.29 -5.46 -6.49
N HIS A 64 10.68 -5.59 -5.33
CA HIS A 64 10.92 -6.67 -4.38
C HIS A 64 9.74 -7.64 -4.33
N PHE A 65 10.02 -8.92 -4.21
CA PHE A 65 9.04 -9.94 -3.84
C PHE A 65 9.71 -10.99 -2.95
N GLN A 66 8.89 -11.70 -2.17
CA GLN A 66 9.30 -12.92 -1.48
C GLN A 66 8.49 -14.07 -2.07
N GLY A 67 9.18 -15.11 -2.55
CA GLY A 67 8.55 -16.26 -3.18
C GLY A 67 8.03 -17.30 -2.18
N PRO A 68 7.18 -18.25 -2.62
CA PRO A 68 6.81 -19.41 -1.81
C PRO A 68 8.06 -20.18 -1.33
N PRO A 69 8.03 -20.77 -0.12
CA PRO A 69 6.89 -20.87 0.80
C PRO A 69 6.69 -19.63 1.69
N HIS A 70 7.49 -18.58 1.54
CA HIS A 70 7.50 -17.42 2.43
C HIS A 70 6.90 -16.18 1.77
N ALA A 71 5.89 -16.34 0.91
CA ALA A 71 5.30 -15.21 0.21
C ALA A 71 4.65 -14.22 1.19
N GLN A 72 4.81 -12.92 0.93
CA GLN A 72 4.35 -11.86 1.82
C GLN A 72 3.38 -10.93 1.08
N GLY A 73 2.28 -10.58 1.76
CA GLY A 73 1.47 -9.43 1.39
C GLY A 73 1.98 -8.18 2.12
N LYS A 74 1.71 -7.01 1.55
CA LYS A 74 2.14 -5.73 2.12
C LYS A 74 0.96 -4.77 2.15
N LEU A 75 0.78 -4.08 3.28
CA LEU A 75 -0.09 -2.91 3.37
C LEU A 75 0.81 -1.68 3.49
N VAL A 76 0.88 -0.90 2.42
CA VAL A 76 1.85 0.19 2.27
C VAL A 76 1.15 1.53 2.46
N ARG A 77 1.74 2.45 3.22
CA ARG A 77 1.23 3.81 3.42
C ARG A 77 2.37 4.81 3.47
N CYS A 78 2.08 6.07 3.16
CA CYS A 78 3.03 7.17 3.34
C CYS A 78 2.81 7.86 4.70
N ALA A 79 3.83 7.82 5.56
CA ALA A 79 3.78 8.47 6.87
C ALA A 79 4.20 9.95 6.80
N ARG A 80 5.16 10.28 5.92
CA ARG A 80 5.64 11.63 5.65
C ARG A 80 5.98 11.77 4.17
N GLY A 81 5.70 12.92 3.56
CA GLY A 81 6.04 13.20 2.17
C GLY A 81 5.14 12.48 1.16
N ALA A 82 5.73 12.00 0.07
CA ALA A 82 4.98 11.41 -1.06
C ALA A 82 5.84 10.44 -1.88
N PHE A 83 5.25 9.33 -2.32
CA PHE A 83 5.88 8.41 -3.27
C PHE A 83 4.85 7.81 -4.24
N LEU A 84 5.33 7.43 -5.43
CA LEU A 84 4.57 6.65 -6.39
C LEU A 84 4.82 5.16 -6.11
N ASP A 85 3.82 4.48 -5.55
CA ASP A 85 3.87 3.06 -5.20
C ASP A 85 3.43 2.20 -6.40
N VAL A 86 4.18 1.14 -6.69
CA VAL A 86 3.99 0.29 -7.87
C VAL A 86 3.86 -1.17 -7.44
N ALA A 87 2.82 -1.84 -7.97
CA ALA A 87 2.63 -3.28 -7.84
C ALA A 87 2.55 -3.92 -9.23
N VAL A 88 3.33 -4.99 -9.44
CA VAL A 88 3.35 -5.75 -10.71
C VAL A 88 2.93 -7.19 -10.43
N ASP A 89 1.98 -7.71 -11.22
CA ASP A 89 1.52 -9.09 -11.09
C ASP A 89 2.62 -10.06 -11.57
N ALA A 90 3.21 -10.81 -10.65
CA ALA A 90 4.24 -11.81 -10.92
C ALA A 90 3.73 -13.25 -10.77
N ARG A 91 2.40 -13.44 -10.68
CA ARG A 91 1.79 -14.76 -10.51
C ARG A 91 1.78 -15.50 -11.85
N ARG A 92 2.67 -16.47 -12.02
CA ARG A 92 2.68 -17.32 -13.23
C ARG A 92 1.30 -17.91 -13.49
N GLY A 93 0.82 -17.80 -14.74
CA GLY A 93 -0.52 -18.24 -15.14
C GLY A 93 -1.63 -17.22 -14.91
N SER A 94 -1.36 -16.08 -14.27
CA SER A 94 -2.31 -14.97 -14.20
C SER A 94 -2.58 -14.39 -15.59
N PRO A 95 -3.85 -14.09 -15.96
CA PRO A 95 -4.17 -13.35 -17.18
C PRO A 95 -3.65 -11.91 -17.16
N ASN A 96 -3.19 -11.44 -16.00
CA ASN A 96 -2.59 -10.13 -15.80
C ASN A 96 -1.08 -10.19 -15.56
N TYR A 97 -0.42 -11.33 -15.76
CA TYR A 97 1.02 -11.47 -15.56
C TYR A 97 1.81 -10.37 -16.29
N GLY A 98 2.71 -9.70 -15.57
CA GLY A 98 3.53 -8.58 -16.06
C GLY A 98 2.80 -7.23 -16.16
N LYS A 99 1.47 -7.19 -15.98
CA LYS A 99 0.75 -5.93 -15.85
C LYS A 99 0.99 -5.32 -14.48
N TRP A 100 0.85 -4.00 -14.40
CA TRP A 100 1.15 -3.25 -13.19
C TRP A 100 0.13 -2.15 -12.95
N VAL A 101 0.10 -1.67 -11.72
CA VAL A 101 -0.61 -0.47 -11.28
C VAL A 101 0.32 0.41 -10.49
N ALA A 102 0.10 1.72 -10.58
CA ALA A 102 0.77 2.68 -9.73
C ALA A 102 -0.25 3.57 -9.02
N GLN A 103 0.04 3.93 -7.78
CA GLN A 103 -0.78 4.80 -6.95
C GLN A 103 0.12 5.78 -6.19
N GLU A 104 -0.22 7.06 -6.22
CA GLU A 104 0.47 8.05 -5.41
C GLU A 104 -0.04 7.98 -3.96
N LEU A 105 0.88 7.69 -3.04
CA LEU A 105 0.61 7.67 -1.60
C LEU A 105 1.31 8.87 -0.96
N THR A 106 0.55 9.69 -0.24
CA THR A 106 1.08 10.89 0.41
C THR A 106 0.61 10.94 1.87
N GLU A 107 1.36 11.69 2.69
CA GLU A 107 0.93 11.97 4.06
C GLU A 107 -0.44 12.66 4.09
N GLU A 108 -0.76 13.48 3.09
CA GLU A 108 -1.99 14.27 2.98
C GLU A 108 -3.19 13.42 2.56
N ASN A 109 -3.03 12.56 1.54
CA ASN A 109 -4.14 11.74 1.06
C ASN A 109 -4.46 10.58 2.02
N GLY A 110 -3.47 10.14 2.82
CA GLY A 110 -3.62 9.10 3.82
C GLY A 110 -3.98 7.72 3.27
N ARG A 111 -3.84 7.53 1.95
CA ARG A 111 -4.18 6.29 1.26
C ARG A 111 -3.16 5.21 1.57
N GLN A 112 -3.60 3.98 1.39
CA GLN A 112 -2.80 2.78 1.54
C GLN A 112 -2.98 1.89 0.32
N LEU A 113 -1.92 1.19 -0.07
CA LEU A 113 -1.97 0.16 -1.10
C LEU A 113 -1.81 -1.22 -0.46
N TRP A 114 -2.83 -2.06 -0.61
CA TRP A 114 -2.70 -3.49 -0.34
C TRP A 114 -2.10 -4.18 -1.57
N VAL A 115 -0.93 -4.78 -1.39
CA VAL A 115 -0.23 -5.58 -2.40
C VAL A 115 -0.23 -7.05 -1.94
N PRO A 116 -0.98 -7.94 -2.59
CA PRO A 116 -1.09 -9.33 -2.15
C PRO A 116 0.16 -10.16 -2.46
N PRO A 117 0.32 -11.34 -1.82
CA PRO A 117 1.36 -12.29 -2.17
C PRO A 117 1.38 -12.62 -3.67
N GLY A 118 2.58 -12.80 -4.23
CA GLY A 118 2.78 -13.08 -5.66
C GLY A 118 2.89 -11.83 -6.54
N PHE A 119 2.86 -10.63 -5.96
CA PHE A 119 3.16 -9.37 -6.65
C PHE A 119 4.57 -8.89 -6.32
N LEU A 120 5.24 -8.32 -7.32
CA LEU A 120 6.42 -7.49 -7.15
C LEU A 120 5.97 -6.10 -6.67
N HIS A 121 6.72 -5.51 -5.73
CA HIS A 121 6.39 -4.22 -5.13
C HIS A 121 7.61 -3.31 -5.06
N GLY A 122 7.42 -2.03 -5.35
CA GLY A 122 8.41 -0.99 -5.10
C GLY A 122 7.82 0.39 -5.25
N PHE A 123 8.62 1.41 -5.00
CA PHE A 123 8.20 2.80 -5.13
C PHE A 123 9.36 3.71 -5.54
N VAL A 124 9.00 4.93 -5.96
CA VAL A 124 9.93 6.05 -6.12
C VAL A 124 9.44 7.25 -5.31
N THR A 125 10.31 7.86 -4.51
CA THR A 125 9.95 9.06 -3.72
C THR A 125 9.75 10.26 -4.63
N LEU A 126 8.71 11.04 -4.33
CA LEU A 126 8.35 12.28 -5.03
C LEU A 126 8.73 13.52 -4.21
N LEU A 127 8.93 13.35 -2.91
CA LEU A 127 9.41 14.38 -1.98
C LEU A 127 10.65 13.90 -1.21
N PRO A 128 11.46 14.80 -0.65
CA PRO A 128 12.57 14.44 0.21
C PRO A 128 12.08 13.89 1.55
N ASP A 129 12.97 13.22 2.28
CA ASP A 129 12.71 12.61 3.59
C ASP A 129 11.41 11.80 3.69
N THR A 130 11.08 11.09 2.60
CA THR A 130 9.87 10.27 2.46
C THR A 130 10.10 8.84 2.92
#